data_AF-A0A5N5WAZ4-F1
#
_entry.id   AF-A0A5N5WAZ4-F1
#
_cell.length_a   1.000
_cell.length_b   1.000
_cell.length_c   1.000
_cell.angle_alpha   90.00
_cell.angle_beta   90.00
_cell.angle_gamma   90.00
#
_symmetry.space_group_name_H-M   'P 1'
#
loop_
_entity.id
_entity.type
_entity.pdbx_description
1 polymer ?
#
loop_
_entity_poly.entity_id
_entity_poly.type
_entity_poly.pdbx_seq_one_letter_code
_entity_poly.pdbx_strand_id
1 'polypeptide(L)' 'MTVRDSDSAVRRARFGALPERIAYEDMVEEKAASPAAPPEYGGGEPEARSHLGCLAWDLAL' A
#
# COMPACT_ATOMS: atom_id res chain seq x y z
N MET A 1 18.06 -12.86 27.11
CA MET A 1 16.72 -13.16 26.53
C MET A 1 15.95 -11.85 26.45
N THR A 2 15.95 -11.20 25.30
CA THR A 2 15.38 -9.85 25.15
C THR A 2 13.86 -9.94 24.97
N VAL A 3 13.09 -9.06 25.63
CA VAL A 3 11.61 -8.97 25.61
C VAL A 3 10.94 -9.14 24.23
N ARG A 4 11.60 -8.78 23.12
CA ARG A 4 11.09 -9.00 21.76
C ARG A 4 10.87 -10.48 21.42
N ASP A 5 11.72 -11.36 21.92
CA ASP A 5 11.70 -12.80 21.62
C ASP A 5 10.59 -13.54 22.37
N SER A 6 10.31 -13.11 23.62
CA SER A 6 9.20 -13.65 24.43
C SER A 6 7.85 -13.29 23.82
N ASP A 7 7.72 -12.08 23.29
CA ASP A 7 6.47 -11.58 22.73
C ASP A 7 6.19 -12.21 21.34
N SER A 8 7.23 -12.53 20.56
CA SER A 8 7.07 -13.35 19.34
C SER A 8 6.65 -14.79 19.65
N ALA A 9 7.16 -15.40 20.73
CA ALA A 9 6.78 -16.76 21.13
C ALA A 9 5.29 -16.85 21.53
N VAL A 10 4.79 -15.87 22.31
CA VAL A 10 3.38 -15.78 22.70
C VAL A 10 2.47 -15.66 21.46
N ARG A 11 2.86 -14.85 20.47
CA ARG A 11 2.12 -14.73 19.21
C ARG A 11 2.10 -16.02 18.43
N ARG A 12 3.24 -16.70 18.29
CA ARG A 12 3.33 -17.97 17.54
C ARG A 12 2.51 -19.08 18.21
N ALA A 13 2.43 -19.11 19.54
CA ALA A 13 1.55 -20.02 20.26
C ALA A 13 0.05 -19.72 20.03
N ARG A 14 -0.32 -18.44 19.92
CA ARG A 14 -1.71 -18.02 19.71
C ARG A 14 -2.17 -18.14 18.25
N PHE A 15 -1.30 -17.82 17.30
CA PHE A 15 -1.65 -17.65 15.88
C PHE A 15 -0.99 -18.68 14.96
N GLY A 16 -0.10 -19.53 15.47
CA GLY A 16 0.64 -20.50 14.67
C GLY A 16 1.80 -19.89 13.89
N ALA A 17 2.28 -20.63 12.90
CA ALA A 17 3.33 -20.18 11.98
C ALA A 17 2.73 -19.38 10.83
N LEU A 18 3.51 -18.44 10.28
CA LEU A 18 3.15 -17.79 9.02
C LEU A 18 3.16 -18.86 7.90
N PRO A 19 2.15 -18.88 7.01
CA PRO A 19 2.17 -19.70 5.81
C PRO A 19 3.38 -19.38 4.93
N GLU A 20 3.69 -20.29 3.99
CA GLU A 20 4.69 -20.01 2.97
C GLU A 20 4.29 -18.79 2.14
N ARG A 21 5.30 -18.02 1.71
CA ARG A 21 5.06 -16.87 0.84
C ARG A 21 4.63 -17.37 -0.52
N ILE A 22 3.54 -16.80 -1.02
CA ILE A 22 3.09 -17.00 -2.39
C ILE A 22 4.09 -16.32 -3.33
N ALA A 23 4.34 -16.94 -4.49
CA ALA A 23 5.22 -16.38 -5.50
C ALA A 23 4.62 -15.07 -6.06
N TYR A 24 5.46 -14.14 -6.51
CA TYR A 24 4.97 -12.82 -6.92
C TYR A 24 4.04 -12.90 -8.13
N GLU A 25 4.39 -13.78 -9.06
CA GLU A 25 3.63 -14.15 -10.23
C GLU A 25 2.20 -14.63 -9.90
N ASP A 26 2.00 -15.28 -8.75
CA ASP A 26 0.69 -15.76 -8.31
C ASP A 26 -0.11 -14.69 -7.53
N MET A 27 0.51 -13.55 -7.21
CA MET A 27 -0.14 -12.42 -6.54
C MET A 27 -0.69 -11.37 -7.52
N VAL A 28 -0.46 -11.54 -8.82
CA VAL A 28 -0.85 -10.59 -9.85
C VAL A 28 -1.86 -11.21 -10.82
N GLU A 29 -2.78 -10.39 -11.33
CA GLU A 29 -3.76 -10.79 -12.34
C GLU A 29 -3.57 -9.95 -13.59
N GLU A 30 -3.56 -10.58 -14.76
CA GLU A 30 -3.50 -9.86 -16.03
C GLU A 30 -4.81 -9.14 -16.30
N LYS A 31 -4.75 -7.82 -16.46
CA LYS A 31 -5.89 -6.99 -16.83
C LYS A 31 -5.72 -6.49 -18.26
N ALA A 32 -6.72 -6.72 -19.10
CA ALA A 32 -6.77 -6.12 -20.43
C ALA A 32 -6.68 -4.59 -20.31
N ALA A 33 -5.78 -3.99 -21.09
CA ALA A 33 -5.67 -2.54 -21.16
C ALA A 33 -7.00 -1.97 -21.67
N SER A 34 -7.65 -1.13 -20.85
CA SER A 34 -8.76 -0.31 -21.32
C SER A 34 -8.19 0.76 -22.27
N PRO A 35 -8.91 1.15 -23.34
CA PRO A 35 -8.60 2.37 -24.06
C PRO A 35 -8.42 3.51 -23.05
N ALA A 36 -7.37 4.32 -23.23
CA ALA A 36 -7.19 5.50 -22.42
C ALA A 36 -8.45 6.35 -22.53
N ALA A 37 -9.06 6.69 -21.39
CA ALA A 37 -10.12 7.70 -21.38
C ALA A 37 -9.56 8.96 -22.05
N PRO A 38 -10.35 9.67 -22.89
CA PRO A 38 -9.92 10.95 -23.40
C PRO A 38 -9.49 11.83 -22.22
N PRO A 39 -8.41 12.62 -22.35
CA PRO A 39 -8.02 13.52 -21.28
C PRO A 39 -9.24 14.37 -20.94
N GLU A 40 -9.73 14.26 -19.70
CA GLU A 40 -10.72 15.20 -19.17
C GLU A 40 -10.04 16.56 -19.11
N TYR A 41 -10.02 17.25 -20.24
CA TYR A 41 -9.55 18.62 -20.34
C TYR A 41 -10.66 19.50 -19.78
N GLY A 42 -10.77 19.55 -18.45
CA GLY A 42 -11.96 20.12 -17.82
C GLY A 42 -11.88 20.28 -16.31
N GLY A 43 -10.88 21.01 -15.83
CA GLY A 43 -10.89 21.61 -14.50
C GLY A 43 -10.45 20.66 -13.39
N GLY A 44 -9.19 20.81 -12.96
CA GLY A 44 -8.80 20.29 -11.65
C GLY A 44 -9.76 20.88 -10.61
N GLU A 45 -10.53 20.00 -9.96
CA GLU A 45 -11.41 20.43 -8.88
C GLU A 45 -10.61 21.22 -7.85
N PRO A 46 -11.11 22.37 -7.36
CA PRO A 46 -10.44 23.12 -6.31
C PRO A 46 -10.26 22.28 -5.03
N GLU A 47 -11.08 21.24 -4.83
CA GLU A 47 -10.95 20.29 -3.72
C GLU A 47 -9.65 19.47 -3.76
N ALA A 48 -9.19 19.07 -4.96
CA ALA A 48 -7.99 18.28 -5.11
C ALA A 48 -6.72 19.00 -4.58
N ARG A 49 -6.72 20.34 -4.59
CA ARG A 49 -5.61 21.16 -4.06
C ARG A 49 -5.57 21.20 -2.53
N SER A 50 -6.71 21.06 -1.87
CA SER A 50 -6.82 21.08 -0.40
C SER A 50 -6.22 19.84 0.26
N HIS A 51 -6.10 18.73 -0.47
CA HIS A 51 -5.56 17.46 0.03
C HIS A 51 -4.04 17.31 -0.10
N LEU A 52 -3.34 18.29 -0.70
CA LEU A 52 -1.91 18.22 -0.97
C LEU A 52 -1.02 18.77 0.16
N GLY A 53 -1.59 19.14 1.31
CA GLY A 53 -0.84 19.74 2.42
C GLY A 53 0.29 18.85 2.95
N CYS A 54 0.07 17.54 3.08
CA CYS A 54 1.12 16.60 3.50
C CYS A 54 2.22 16.45 2.44
N LEU A 55 1.84 16.32 1.17
CA LEU A 55 2.80 16.21 0.06
C LEU A 55 3.68 17.47 -0.08
N ALA A 56 3.10 18.65 0.15
CA ALA A 56 3.84 19.92 0.12
C ALA A 56 4.88 20.00 1.25
N TRP A 57 4.56 19.49 2.44
CA TRP A 57 5.50 19.44 3.56
C TRP A 57 6.68 18.50 3.29
N ASP A 58 6.40 17.33 2.69
CA ASP A 58 7.42 16.32 2.39
C ASP A 58 8.43 16.79 1.33
N LEU A 59 8.04 17.72 0.44
CA LEU A 59 8.87 18.21 -0.66
C LEU A 59 9.62 19.52 -0.37
N ALA A 60 9.37 20.18 0.77
CA ALA A 60 9.93 21.50 1.09
C ALA A 60 11.36 21.47 1.68
N LEU A 61 12.11 20.38 1.48
CA LEU A 61 13.49 20.22 1.94
C LEU A 61 14.50 20.81 0.94
#